data_AF-A0A9P7EP66-F1
#
_entry.id   AF-A0A9P7EP66-F1
#
_cell.length_a   1.000
_cell.length_b   1.000
_cell.length_c   1.000
_cell.angle_alpha   90.00
_cell.angle_beta   90.00
_cell.angle_gamma   90.00
#
_symmetry.space_group_name_H-M   'P 1'
#
loop_
_entity.id
_entity.type
_entity.pdbx_description
1 polymer ?
#
loop_
_entity_poly.entity_id
_entity_poly.type
_entity_poly.pdbx_seq_one_letter_code
_entity_poly.pdbx_strand_id
1 'polypeptide(L)'
;MDVDQRLVPHRHEQLPIVLHQISEEDFTYFLNWVYHILYIIEWLNCNSIKFTIDGLENLALQPTCRLELAWLYSIPQWIAPAICEIILLSLVNTTDTKAAQMGFKLVQGGMVRILVEESSSCNPPPNKPTPTGTDPPTHH
;
A
#
# COMPACT_ATOMS: atom_id res chain seq x y z
N MET A 1 -39.59 -32.97 29.66
CA MET A 1 -39.06 -34.04 28.81
C MET A 1 -37.86 -33.45 28.11
N ASP A 2 -36.69 -33.56 28.74
CA ASP A 2 -35.42 -33.06 28.22
C ASP A 2 -34.69 -34.21 27.55
N VAL A 3 -34.52 -34.12 26.24
CA VAL A 3 -33.68 -35.04 25.46
C VAL A 3 -32.34 -34.35 25.25
N ASP A 4 -31.44 -34.57 26.21
CA ASP A 4 -30.05 -34.12 26.19
C ASP A 4 -29.28 -34.96 25.14
N GLN A 5 -29.30 -34.49 23.88
CA GLN A 5 -28.48 -35.06 22.80
C GLN A 5 -27.03 -34.63 23.00
N ARG A 6 -26.30 -35.40 23.81
CA ARG A 6 -24.84 -35.33 23.87
C ARG A 6 -24.28 -35.67 22.51
N LEU A 7 -23.82 -34.64 21.79
CA LEU A 7 -22.93 -34.74 20.64
C LEU A 7 -21.68 -35.54 21.04
N VAL A 8 -21.69 -36.84 20.74
CA VAL A 8 -20.50 -37.67 20.84
C VAL A 8 -19.54 -37.20 19.74
N PRO A 9 -18.30 -36.80 20.07
CA PRO A 9 -17.33 -36.47 19.05
C PRO A 9 -17.03 -37.75 18.27
N HIS A 10 -17.40 -37.80 16.99
CA HIS A 10 -16.90 -38.84 16.10
C HIS A 10 -15.39 -38.70 16.01
N ARG A 11 -14.67 -39.50 16.81
CA ARG A 11 -13.25 -39.75 16.58
C ARG A 11 -13.15 -40.34 15.19
N HIS A 12 -12.57 -39.59 14.26
CA HIS A 12 -12.10 -40.15 13.00
C HIS A 12 -10.98 -41.14 13.35
N GLU A 13 -11.36 -42.39 13.59
CA GLU A 13 -10.41 -43.49 13.68
C GLU A 13 -9.75 -43.60 12.31
N GLN A 14 -8.54 -43.04 12.19
CA GLN A 14 -7.69 -43.18 11.02
C GLN A 14 -7.26 -44.64 10.94
N LEU A 15 -8.07 -45.45 10.26
CA LEU A 15 -7.70 -46.82 9.95
C LEU A 15 -6.54 -46.80 8.94
N PRO A 16 -5.46 -47.57 9.17
CA PRO A 16 -4.36 -47.65 8.22
C PRO A 16 -4.88 -48.20 6.89
N ILE A 17 -4.59 -47.50 5.80
CA ILE A 17 -4.89 -47.97 4.44
C ILE A 17 -3.89 -49.08 4.11
N VAL A 18 -4.35 -50.33 4.12
CA VAL A 18 -3.51 -51.49 3.78
C VAL A 18 -3.60 -51.75 2.29
N LEU A 19 -2.51 -51.47 1.56
CA LEU A 19 -2.38 -51.73 0.13
C LEU A 19 -1.74 -53.09 -0.10
N HIS A 20 -2.55 -54.14 -0.25
CA HIS A 20 -2.07 -55.53 -0.32
C HIS A 20 -1.40 -55.93 -1.65
N GLN A 21 -1.32 -55.06 -2.66
CA GLN A 21 -0.88 -55.42 -4.02
C GLN A 21 0.20 -54.52 -4.62
N ILE A 22 0.72 -53.56 -3.85
CA ILE A 22 1.75 -52.63 -4.31
C ILE A 22 3.06 -52.98 -3.61
N SER A 23 4.16 -53.06 -4.37
CA SER A 23 5.48 -53.19 -3.78
C SER A 23 5.84 -51.91 -3.02
N GLU A 24 6.72 -52.00 -2.02
CA GLU A 24 7.20 -50.82 -1.29
C GLU A 24 7.86 -49.79 -2.21
N GLU A 25 8.56 -50.27 -3.25
CA GLU A 25 9.20 -49.44 -4.26
C GLU A 25 8.18 -48.67 -5.11
N ASP A 26 7.14 -49.36 -5.59
CA ASP A 26 6.04 -48.73 -6.36
C ASP A 26 5.26 -47.73 -5.50
N PHE A 27 5.06 -48.03 -4.21
CA PHE A 27 4.41 -47.12 -3.27
C PHE A 27 5.24 -45.85 -3.07
N THR A 28 6.55 -46.01 -2.91
CA THR A 28 7.48 -44.88 -2.76
C THR A 28 7.49 -44.01 -4.01
N TYR A 29 7.50 -44.61 -5.19
CA TYR A 29 7.39 -43.89 -6.46
C TYR A 29 6.08 -43.11 -6.56
N PHE A 30 4.96 -43.74 -6.19
CA PHE A 30 3.65 -43.09 -6.16
C PHE A 30 3.62 -41.90 -5.19
N LEU A 31 4.13 -42.06 -3.96
CA LEU A 31 4.21 -40.97 -3.00
C LEU A 31 5.08 -39.81 -3.50
N ASN A 32 6.21 -40.12 -4.13
CA ASN A 32 7.08 -39.10 -4.70
C ASN A 32 6.38 -38.34 -5.84
N TRP A 33 5.63 -39.04 -6.69
CA TRP A 33 4.81 -38.41 -7.74
C TRP A 33 3.70 -37.52 -7.16
N VAL A 34 2.98 -37.99 -6.13
CA VAL A 34 1.95 -37.19 -5.43
C VAL A 34 2.58 -35.94 -4.82
N TYR A 35 3.73 -36.08 -4.15
CA TYR A 35 4.46 -34.97 -3.56
C TYR A 35 4.85 -33.94 -4.63
N HIS A 36 5.40 -34.40 -5.77
CA HIS A 36 5.74 -33.51 -6.88
C HIS A 36 4.53 -32.77 -7.45
N ILE A 37 3.38 -33.43 -7.59
CA ILE A 37 2.15 -32.77 -8.07
C ILE A 37 1.68 -31.71 -7.06
N LEU A 38 1.65 -32.04 -5.78
CA LEU A 38 1.25 -31.09 -4.74
C LEU A 38 2.18 -29.88 -4.72
N TYR A 39 3.49 -30.11 -4.84
CA TYR A 39 4.48 -29.04 -4.97
C TYR A 39 4.23 -28.16 -6.19
N ILE A 40 3.91 -28.74 -7.35
CA ILE A 40 3.59 -27.97 -8.58
C ILE A 40 2.31 -27.16 -8.39
N ILE A 41 1.27 -27.71 -7.78
CA ILE A 41 0.01 -27.00 -7.53
C ILE A 41 0.24 -25.83 -6.57
N GLU A 42 0.96 -26.06 -5.48
CA GLU A 42 1.33 -25.01 -4.53
C GLU A 42 2.18 -23.93 -5.21
N TRP A 43 3.17 -24.34 -6.01
CA TRP A 43 3.99 -23.43 -6.80
C TRP A 43 3.13 -22.61 -7.78
N LEU A 44 2.21 -23.22 -8.51
CA LEU A 44 1.30 -22.52 -9.41
C LEU A 44 0.39 -21.57 -8.66
N ASN A 45 -0.14 -21.93 -7.50
CA ASN A 45 -0.95 -21.03 -6.68
C ASN A 45 -0.15 -19.82 -6.20
N CYS A 46 1.05 -20.03 -5.68
CA CYS A 46 1.92 -18.96 -5.19
C CYS A 46 2.43 -18.05 -6.33
N ASN A 47 2.75 -18.63 -7.50
CA ASN A 47 3.31 -17.88 -8.62
C ASN A 47 2.25 -17.30 -9.56
N SER A 48 1.04 -17.87 -9.63
CA SER A 48 -0.03 -17.35 -10.50
C SER A 48 -0.52 -15.98 -10.05
N ILE A 49 -0.63 -15.75 -8.73
CA ILE A 49 -0.99 -14.43 -8.19
C ILE A 49 0.08 -13.42 -8.58
N LYS A 50 1.35 -13.75 -8.37
CA LYS A 50 2.47 -12.88 -8.71
C LYS A 50 2.53 -12.59 -10.22
N PHE A 51 2.42 -13.63 -11.04
CA PHE A 51 2.41 -13.51 -12.50
C PHE A 51 1.23 -12.65 -12.99
N THR A 52 0.07 -12.79 -12.36
CA THR A 52 -1.11 -11.98 -12.69
C THR A 52 -0.90 -10.52 -12.31
N ILE A 53 -0.36 -10.25 -11.11
CA ILE A 53 -0.03 -8.89 -10.67
C ILE A 53 1.02 -8.26 -11.61
N ASP A 54 2.12 -8.97 -11.90
CA ASP A 54 3.16 -8.50 -12.81
C ASP A 54 2.59 -8.24 -14.22
N GLY A 55 1.71 -9.12 -14.71
CA GLY A 55 1.01 -8.95 -15.98
C GLY A 55 0.11 -7.70 -16.00
N LEU A 56 -0.63 -7.45 -14.92
CA LEU A 56 -1.50 -6.29 -14.78
C LEU A 56 -0.70 -4.98 -14.63
N GLU A 57 0.46 -4.99 -13.99
CA GLU A 57 1.34 -3.82 -13.90
C GLU A 57 1.80 -3.33 -15.27
N ASN A 58 1.99 -4.26 -16.22
CA ASN A 58 2.38 -3.94 -17.60
C ASN A 58 1.25 -3.37 -18.47
N LEU A 59 -0.01 -3.45 -18.03
CA LEU A 59 -1.16 -2.99 -18.83
C LEU A 59 -1.43 -1.48 -18.74
N ALA A 60 -0.54 -0.70 -18.10
CA ALA A 60 -0.67 0.76 -17.95
C ALA A 60 -2.08 1.21 -17.52
N LEU A 61 -2.68 0.46 -16.59
CA LEU A 61 -4.04 0.68 -16.12
C LEU A 61 -4.22 2.10 -15.56
N GLN A 62 -5.39 2.70 -15.81
CA GLN A 62 -5.77 3.96 -15.19
C GLN A 62 -5.75 3.81 -13.66
N PRO A 63 -5.34 4.86 -12.91
CA PRO A 63 -5.21 4.78 -11.45
C PRO A 63 -6.49 4.38 -10.73
N THR A 64 -7.65 4.81 -11.23
CA THR A 64 -8.96 4.42 -10.70
C THR A 64 -9.23 2.92 -10.85
N CYS A 65 -9.01 2.36 -12.03
CA CYS A 65 -9.14 0.92 -12.28
C CYS A 65 -8.14 0.12 -11.44
N ARG A 66 -6.89 0.60 -11.30
CA ARG A 66 -5.88 -0.04 -10.46
C ARG A 66 -6.30 -0.08 -8.99
N LEU A 67 -6.91 1.00 -8.48
CA LEU A 67 -7.43 1.06 -7.11
C LEU A 67 -8.61 0.11 -6.89
N GLU A 68 -9.55 0.04 -7.83
CA GLU A 68 -10.68 -0.91 -7.77
C GLU A 68 -10.20 -2.36 -7.73
N LEU A 69 -9.26 -2.72 -8.61
CA LEU A 69 -8.66 -4.06 -8.61
C LEU A 69 -7.87 -4.33 -7.32
N ALA A 70 -7.16 -3.33 -6.80
CA ALA A 70 -6.41 -3.47 -5.55
C ALA A 70 -7.33 -3.79 -4.37
N TRP A 71 -8.53 -3.23 -4.33
CA TRP A 71 -9.52 -3.56 -3.30
C TRP A 71 -10.19 -4.91 -3.55
N LEU A 72 -10.65 -5.15 -4.78
CA LEU A 72 -11.37 -6.38 -5.13
C LEU A 72 -10.52 -7.64 -4.87
N TYR A 73 -9.22 -7.57 -5.17
CA TYR A 73 -8.29 -8.68 -5.01
C TYR A 73 -7.37 -8.54 -3.80
N SER A 74 -7.57 -7.53 -2.94
CA SER A 74 -6.73 -7.28 -1.75
C SER A 74 -5.23 -7.23 -2.06
N ILE A 75 -4.84 -6.39 -3.03
CA ILE A 75 -3.45 -6.17 -3.46
C ILE A 75 -2.91 -4.88 -2.78
N PRO A 76 -2.38 -4.95 -1.54
CA PRO A 76 -2.09 -3.76 -0.74
C PRO A 76 -1.05 -2.83 -1.34
N GLN A 77 -0.06 -3.38 -2.05
CA GLN A 77 1.03 -2.60 -2.66
C GLN A 77 0.55 -1.63 -3.75
N TRP A 78 -0.64 -1.81 -4.30
CA TRP A 78 -1.21 -0.93 -5.32
C TRP A 78 -2.03 0.23 -4.76
N ILE A 79 -2.48 0.14 -3.50
CA ILE A 79 -3.42 1.10 -2.92
C ILE A 79 -2.78 2.49 -2.80
N ALA A 80 -1.65 2.59 -2.11
CA ALA A 80 -1.00 3.88 -1.87
C ALA A 80 -0.55 4.57 -3.18
N PRO A 81 0.11 3.89 -4.14
CA PRO A 81 0.45 4.50 -5.43
C PRO A 81 -0.77 5.00 -6.20
N ALA A 82 -1.83 4.19 -6.28
CA ALA A 82 -3.04 4.56 -7.02
C ALA A 82 -3.74 5.78 -6.39
N ILE A 83 -3.84 5.85 -5.06
CA ILE A 83 -4.40 7.02 -4.36
C ILE A 83 -3.56 8.28 -4.63
N CYS A 84 -2.23 8.18 -4.53
CA CYS A 84 -1.33 9.30 -4.82
C CYS A 84 -1.51 9.80 -6.25
N GLU A 85 -1.56 8.90 -7.23
CA GLU A 85 -1.79 9.25 -8.63
C GLU A 85 -3.17 9.91 -8.85
N ILE A 86 -4.23 9.40 -8.24
CA ILE A 86 -5.58 10.01 -8.32
C ILE A 86 -5.60 11.42 -7.74
N ILE A 87 -4.96 11.63 -6.58
CA ILE A 87 -4.85 12.95 -5.95
C ILE A 87 -4.07 13.90 -6.86
N LEU A 88 -2.92 13.46 -7.38
CA LEU A 88 -2.10 14.27 -8.28
C LEU A 88 -2.85 14.63 -9.57
N LEU A 89 -3.53 13.68 -10.21
CA LEU A 89 -4.37 13.94 -11.38
C LEU A 89 -5.49 14.94 -11.07
N SER A 90 -6.08 14.84 -9.87
CA SER A 90 -7.11 15.78 -9.43
C SER A 90 -6.55 17.18 -9.24
N LEU A 91 -5.37 17.30 -8.61
CA LEU A 91 -4.68 18.58 -8.39
C LEU A 91 -4.23 19.22 -9.69
N VAL A 92 -3.65 18.46 -10.61
CA VAL A 92 -3.22 18.95 -11.94
C VAL A 92 -4.40 19.46 -12.75
N ASN A 93 -5.56 18.80 -12.65
CA ASN A 93 -6.78 19.23 -13.34
C ASN A 93 -7.55 20.33 -12.58
N THR A 94 -7.03 20.80 -11.45
CA THR A 94 -7.63 21.90 -10.70
C THR A 94 -7.18 23.22 -11.30
N THR A 95 -8.09 23.96 -11.93
CA THR A 95 -7.81 25.33 -12.39
C THR A 95 -7.69 26.28 -11.20
N ASP A 96 -6.96 27.40 -11.36
CA ASP A 96 -6.78 28.43 -10.31
C ASP A 96 -8.11 28.89 -9.70
N THR A 97 -9.17 28.94 -10.51
CA THR A 97 -10.53 29.29 -10.08
C THR A 97 -11.13 28.24 -9.13
N LYS A 98 -10.86 26.96 -9.37
CA LYS A 98 -11.37 25.83 -8.59
C LYS A 98 -10.55 25.68 -7.30
N ALA A 99 -9.24 25.93 -7.36
CA ALA A 99 -8.37 26.04 -6.19
C ALA A 99 -8.80 27.22 -5.30
N ALA A 100 -9.08 28.39 -5.89
CA ALA A 100 -9.62 29.54 -5.17
C ALA A 100 -10.96 29.23 -4.49
N GLN A 101 -11.89 28.54 -5.17
CA GLN A 101 -13.15 28.10 -4.55
C GLN A 101 -12.94 27.12 -3.39
N MET A 102 -11.99 26.20 -3.48
CA MET A 102 -11.65 25.30 -2.37
C MET A 102 -11.06 26.07 -1.18
N GLY A 103 -10.19 27.05 -1.44
CA GLY A 103 -9.66 27.97 -0.42
C GLY A 103 -10.77 28.77 0.28
N PHE A 104 -11.72 29.32 -0.49
CA PHE A 104 -12.86 30.05 0.07
C PHE A 104 -13.79 29.16 0.92
N LYS A 105 -14.02 27.90 0.52
CA LYS A 105 -14.82 26.96 1.31
C LYS A 105 -14.14 26.55 2.62
N LEU A 106 -12.82 26.44 2.65
CA LEU A 106 -12.06 26.19 3.89
C LEU A 106 -12.16 27.37 4.88
N VAL A 107 -12.15 28.60 4.36
CA VAL A 107 -12.32 29.83 5.17
C VAL A 107 -13.76 29.97 5.70
N GLN A 108 -14.77 29.60 4.91
CA GLN A 108 -16.18 29.68 5.34
C GLN A 108 -16.65 28.49 6.20
N GLY A 109 -16.03 27.32 6.07
CA GLY A 109 -16.40 26.09 6.79
C GLY A 109 -15.90 25.99 8.23
N GLY A 110 -15.21 27.00 8.77
CA GLY A 110 -14.77 27.01 10.17
C GLY A 110 -13.59 26.09 10.49
N MET A 111 -12.86 25.60 9.48
CA MET A 111 -11.66 24.78 9.65
C MET A 111 -10.38 25.60 9.42
N VAL A 112 -10.33 26.79 10.01
CA VAL A 112 -9.09 27.57 10.19
C VAL A 112 -9.05 28.03 11.66
N ARG A 113 -8.64 27.11 12.53
CA ARG A 113 -7.92 27.46 13.75
C ARG A 113 -6.69 26.57 13.78
N ILE A 114 -5.51 27.20 13.98
CA ILE A 114 -4.17 26.61 14.07
C ILE A 114 -3.63 26.32 12.65
N LEU A 115 -2.85 27.20 12.00
CA LEU A 115 -1.48 27.60 12.35
C LEU A 115 -1.14 28.98 11.72
N VAL A 116 -1.48 30.09 12.38
CA VAL A 116 -0.80 31.39 12.16
C VAL A 116 -0.69 32.09 13.52
N GLU A 117 -0.09 31.41 14.49
CA GLU A 117 0.37 32.03 15.75
C GLU A 117 1.67 31.37 16.18
N GLU A 118 2.69 31.38 15.31
CA GLU A 118 4.09 31.28 15.74
C GLU A 118 5.01 31.58 14.57
N SER A 119 5.35 32.87 14.42
CA SER A 119 6.59 33.43 13.82
C SER A 119 6.44 34.90 13.36
N SER A 120 5.51 35.65 13.95
CA SER A 120 5.61 37.13 14.02
C SER A 120 6.47 37.58 15.21
N SER A 121 7.70 37.09 15.28
CA SER A 121 8.71 37.62 16.21
C SER A 121 10.10 37.52 15.60
N CYS A 122 10.29 38.23 14.49
CA CYS A 122 11.60 38.65 14.04
C CYS A 122 11.61 40.18 14.10
N ASN A 123 11.90 40.72 15.29
CA ASN A 123 12.30 42.11 15.41
C ASN A 123 13.60 42.31 14.62
N PRO A 124 13.72 43.32 13.76
CA PRO A 124 15.00 43.66 13.14
C PRO A 124 15.96 44.18 14.23
N PRO A 125 17.27 43.84 14.17
CA PRO A 125 18.24 44.36 15.12
C PRO A 125 18.44 45.87 14.95
N PRO A 126 18.82 46.60 16.01
CA PRO A 126 18.91 48.04 15.99
C PRO A 126 20.08 48.53 15.13
N ASN A 127 19.83 49.65 14.45
CA ASN A 127 20.75 50.38 13.58
C ASN A 127 22.19 50.43 14.11
N LYS A 128 23.12 49.94 13.29
CA LYS A 128 24.56 50.12 13.49
C LYS A 128 24.95 51.50 12.94
N PRO A 129 25.69 52.33 13.70
CA PRO A 129 26.06 53.67 13.25
C PRO A 129 27.12 53.63 12.14
N THR A 130 26.90 54.50 11.15
CA THR A 130 27.78 54.83 10.03
C THR A 130 29.11 55.44 10.53
N PRO A 131 30.28 54.98 10.07
CA PRO A 131 31.51 55.74 10.19
C PRO A 131 31.73 56.60 8.95
N THR A 132 31.77 57.90 9.20
CA THR A 132 32.16 58.97 8.28
C THR A 132 33.69 59.06 8.20
N GLY A 133 34.22 59.14 6.98
CA GLY A 133 35.44 59.88 6.64
C GLY A 133 36.67 59.03 6.24
N THR A 134 37.16 59.11 4.99
CA THR A 134 38.20 60.05 4.46
C THR A 134 39.60 59.63 4.97
N ASP A 135 40.55 59.07 4.20
CA ASP A 135 41.26 59.61 3.01
C ASP A 135 42.16 58.52 2.31
N PRO A 136 42.80 58.81 1.14
CA PRO A 136 43.44 57.86 0.22
C PRO A 136 45.00 57.81 0.31
N PRO A 137 45.76 57.44 -0.75
CA PRO A 137 46.46 56.15 -0.96
C PRO A 137 48.01 56.25 -0.83
N THR A 138 48.75 55.12 -0.87
CA THR A 138 50.16 55.16 -1.31
C THR A 138 50.61 53.85 -1.97
N HIS A 139 51.12 54.00 -3.19
CA HIS A 139 51.89 53.04 -3.99
C HIS A 139 53.18 52.60 -3.29
N HIS A 140 53.58 51.34 -3.48
CA HIS A 140 54.96 50.97 -3.86
C HIS A 140 54.97 49.59 -4.52
#